data_AF-A0A2N6UJB9-F1
#
_entry.id   AF-A0A2N6UJB9-F1
#
_cell.length_a   1.000
_cell.length_b   1.000
_cell.length_c   1.000
_cell.angle_alpha   90.00
_cell.angle_beta   90.00
_cell.angle_gamma   90.00
#
_symmetry.space_group_name_H-M   'P 1'
#
loop_
_entity.id
_entity.type
_entity.pdbx_description
1 polymer ?
#
loop_
_entity_poly.entity_id
_entity_poly.type
_entity_poly.pdbx_seq_one_letter_code
_entity_poly.pdbx_strand_id
1 'polypeptide(L)'
;MKRDEVLARSRQEYKDHDEMVVDIFKKAGEVSSQIGLAVAAILFGIEAFFFNSFNYGILSIYFSIEATKELVKYVKLKERKQLLMGILMAIIGIALFVANLITLK
;
A
#
# COMPACT_ATOMS: atom_id res chain seq x y z
N MET A 1 -29.38 35.94 9.78
CA MET A 1 -28.90 34.59 10.19
C MET A 1 -27.92 34.78 11.34
N LYS A 2 -28.11 34.11 12.49
CA LYS A 2 -27.25 34.30 13.67
C LYS A 2 -25.95 33.53 13.47
N ARG A 3 -24.82 34.23 13.43
CA ARG A 3 -23.46 33.69 13.19
C ARG A 3 -23.17 32.42 13.99
N ASP A 4 -23.61 32.37 15.24
CA ASP A 4 -23.35 31.24 16.14
C ASP A 4 -24.11 29.97 15.75
N GLU A 5 -25.32 30.07 15.19
CA GLU A 5 -26.06 28.91 14.66
C GLU A 5 -25.38 28.33 13.41
N VAL A 6 -24.79 29.19 12.59
CA VAL A 6 -24.06 28.77 11.38
C VAL A 6 -22.78 28.05 11.76
N LEU A 7 -22.04 28.58 12.73
CA LEU A 7 -20.81 27.97 13.24
C LEU A 7 -21.08 26.66 14.00
N ALA A 8 -22.18 26.59 14.76
CA ALA A 8 -22.59 25.36 15.42
C ALA A 8 -22.97 24.27 14.41
N ARG A 9 -23.76 24.60 13.38
CA ARG A 9 -24.08 23.67 12.29
C ARG A 9 -22.84 23.20 11.55
N SER A 10 -21.95 24.11 11.15
CA SER A 10 -20.69 23.77 10.49
C SER A 10 -19.84 22.83 11.34
N ARG A 11 -19.63 23.13 12.64
CA ARG A 11 -18.88 22.25 13.54
C ARG A 11 -19.51 20.87 13.73
N GLN A 12 -20.84 20.78 13.67
CA GLN A 12 -21.58 19.54 13.79
C GLN A 12 -21.53 18.71 12.50
N GLU A 13 -21.47 19.37 11.34
CA GLU A 13 -21.35 18.75 10.02
C GLU A 13 -19.93 18.20 9.75
N TYR A 14 -18.89 18.91 10.21
CA TYR A 14 -17.48 18.52 10.04
C TYR A 14 -16.92 17.65 11.18
N LYS A 15 -17.74 17.28 12.17
CA LYS A 15 -17.28 16.57 13.37
C LYS A 15 -16.64 15.21 13.05
N ASP A 16 -17.12 14.53 12.00
CA ASP A 16 -16.71 13.16 11.65
C ASP A 16 -16.07 13.05 10.24
N HIS A 17 -15.94 14.16 9.50
CA HIS A 17 -15.44 14.20 8.12
C HIS A 17 -14.55 15.43 7.86
N ASP A 18 -13.51 15.62 8.68
CA ASP A 18 -12.49 16.61 8.35
C ASP A 18 -11.66 16.11 7.16
N GLU A 19 -11.88 16.72 5.99
CA GLU A 19 -11.18 16.41 4.76
C GLU A 19 -9.65 16.53 4.91
N MET A 20 -9.18 17.48 5.74
CA MET A 20 -7.76 17.65 6.04
C MET A 20 -7.21 16.43 6.78
N VAL A 21 -7.95 15.91 7.76
CA VAL A 21 -7.54 14.73 8.53
C VAL A 21 -7.46 13.50 7.62
N VAL A 22 -8.46 13.31 6.74
CA VAL A 22 -8.47 12.20 5.77
C VAL A 22 -7.28 12.29 4.81
N ASP A 23 -6.95 13.48 4.31
CA ASP A 23 -5.81 13.67 3.41
C ASP A 23 -4.46 13.43 4.12
N ILE A 24 -4.31 13.92 5.36
CA ILE A 24 -3.14 13.64 6.19
C ILE A 24 -2.95 12.14 6.37
N PHE A 25 -3.99 11.38 6.69
CA PHE A 25 -3.90 9.93 6.84
C PHE A 25 -3.55 9.22 5.53
N LYS A 26 -4.13 9.63 4.40
CA LYS A 26 -3.76 9.11 3.07
C LYS A 26 -2.28 9.36 2.79
N LYS A 27 -1.81 10.57 3.05
CA LYS A 27 -0.41 10.93 2.81
C LYS A 27 0.55 10.19 3.72
N ALA A 28 0.21 10.06 5.01
CA ALA A 28 0.98 9.27 5.96
C ALA A 28 1.09 7.81 5.50
N GLY A 29 -0.02 7.20 5.07
CA GLY A 29 -0.04 5.83 4.53
C GLY A 29 0.79 5.67 3.26
N GLU A 30 0.72 6.63 2.33
CA GLU A 30 1.53 6.62 1.12
C GLU A 30 3.03 6.68 1.46
N VAL A 31 3.43 7.64 2.29
CA VAL A 31 4.84 7.84 2.69
C VAL A 31 5.36 6.64 3.47
N SER A 32 4.60 6.13 4.44
CA SER A 32 5.01 4.95 5.21
C SER A 32 5.14 3.71 4.33
N SER A 33 4.25 3.53 3.34
CA SER A 33 4.34 2.43 2.38
C SER A 33 5.59 2.55 1.50
N GLN A 34 5.91 3.74 1.01
CA GLN A 34 7.11 3.95 0.18
C GLN A 34 8.40 3.70 0.98
N ILE A 35 8.46 4.18 2.22
CA ILE A 35 9.60 3.92 3.11
C ILE A 35 9.72 2.41 3.40
N GLY A 36 8.61 1.73 3.71
CA GLY A 36 8.60 0.29 3.94
C GLY A 36 9.09 -0.52 2.73
N LEU A 37 8.68 -0.16 1.51
CA LEU A 37 9.15 -0.78 0.28
C LEU A 37 10.63 -0.53 0.02
N ALA A 38 11.13 0.67 0.31
CA ALA A 38 12.55 0.99 0.19
C ALA A 38 13.40 0.15 1.16
N VAL A 39 12.97 0.02 2.42
CA VAL A 39 13.63 -0.84 3.40
C VAL A 39 13.60 -2.31 2.96
N ALA A 40 12.46 -2.81 2.48
CA ALA A 40 12.35 -4.16 1.95
C ALA A 40 13.30 -4.41 0.76
N ALA A 41 13.41 -3.47 -0.17
CA ALA A 41 14.34 -3.55 -1.30
C ALA A 41 15.81 -3.55 -0.85
N ILE A 42 16.17 -2.74 0.15
CA ILE A 42 17.52 -2.72 0.72
C ILE A 42 17.84 -4.06 1.38
N LEU A 43 16.95 -4.59 2.22
CA LEU A 43 17.14 -5.88 2.89
C LEU A 43 17.29 -7.02 1.88
N PHE A 44 16.42 -7.05 0.86
CA PHE A 44 16.53 -8.02 -0.23
C PHE A 44 17.88 -7.91 -0.96
N GLY A 45 18.35 -6.70 -1.25
CA GLY A 45 19.64 -6.46 -1.88
C GLY A 45 20.83 -6.92 -1.03
N ILE A 46 20.76 -6.70 0.29
CA ILE A 46 21.78 -7.19 1.24
C ILE A 46 21.80 -8.72 1.24
N GLU A 47 20.65 -9.38 1.34
CA GLU A 47 20.57 -10.84 1.32
C GLU A 47 21.09 -11.44 0.01
N ALA A 48 20.69 -10.87 -1.12
CA ALA A 48 21.15 -11.33 -2.43
C ALA A 48 22.66 -11.15 -2.62
N PHE A 49 23.23 -10.02 -2.17
CA PHE A 49 24.64 -9.70 -2.42
C PHE A 49 25.59 -10.36 -1.42
N PHE A 50 25.28 -10.33 -0.12
CA PHE A 50 26.20 -10.82 0.92
C PHE A 50 26.03 -12.31 1.22
N PHE A 51 24.82 -12.85 1.04
CA PHE A 51 24.49 -14.22 1.44
C PHE A 51 24.18 -15.12 0.23
N ASN A 52 24.19 -14.57 -0.99
CA ASN A 52 23.81 -15.27 -2.22
C ASN A 52 22.46 -16.00 -2.08
N SER A 53 21.55 -15.43 -1.27
CA SER A 53 20.26 -16.02 -0.92
C SER A 53 19.14 -15.08 -1.35
N PHE A 54 18.08 -15.66 -1.91
CA PHE A 54 16.90 -14.91 -2.31
C PHE A 54 15.81 -15.02 -1.26
N ASN A 55 15.52 -13.91 -0.57
CA ASN A 55 14.41 -13.86 0.37
C ASN A 55 13.07 -13.75 -0.36
N TYR A 56 12.48 -14.90 -0.69
CA TYR A 56 11.19 -14.96 -1.36
C TYR A 56 10.07 -14.34 -0.51
N GLY A 57 10.19 -14.37 0.82
CA GLY A 57 9.25 -13.73 1.74
C GLY A 57 9.23 -12.21 1.61
N ILE A 58 10.40 -11.57 1.60
CA ILE A 58 10.50 -10.11 1.42
C ILE A 58 9.91 -9.69 0.07
N LEU A 59 10.26 -10.40 -1.01
CA LEU A 59 9.72 -10.12 -2.34
C LEU A 59 8.19 -10.33 -2.40
N SER A 60 7.67 -11.39 -1.76
CA SER A 60 6.23 -11.64 -1.72
C SER A 60 5.46 -10.49 -1.06
N ILE A 61 5.97 -9.95 0.05
CA ILE A 61 5.40 -8.78 0.72
C ILE A 61 5.47 -7.55 -0.20
N TYR A 62 6.62 -7.31 -0.83
CA TYR A 62 6.81 -6.19 -1.75
C TYR A 62 5.76 -6.19 -2.88
N PHE A 63 5.63 -7.33 -3.58
CA PHE A 63 4.66 -7.46 -4.68
C PHE A 63 3.21 -7.41 -4.20
N SER A 64 2.91 -7.87 -2.99
CA SER A 64 1.56 -7.78 -2.41
C SER A 64 1.13 -6.34 -2.13
N ILE A 65 2.05 -5.49 -1.66
CA ILE A 65 1.79 -4.06 -1.44
C ILE A 65 1.54 -3.36 -2.79
N GLU A 66 2.41 -3.57 -3.79
CA GLU A 66 2.24 -2.97 -5.11
C GLU A 66 0.97 -3.48 -5.82
N ALA A 67 0.65 -4.77 -5.70
CA ALA A 67 -0.61 -5.33 -6.20
C ALA A 67 -1.82 -4.63 -5.58
N THR A 68 -1.83 -4.47 -4.25
CA THR A 68 -2.93 -3.81 -3.54
C THR A 68 -3.08 -2.36 -3.99
N LYS A 69 -1.97 -1.63 -4.14
CA LYS A 69 -1.95 -0.24 -4.61
C LYS A 69 -2.59 -0.11 -5.99
N GLU A 70 -2.24 -0.97 -6.94
CA GLU A 70 -2.81 -0.95 -8.29
C GLU A 70 -4.29 -1.39 -8.30
N LEU A 71 -4.67 -2.40 -7.52
CA LEU A 71 -6.07 -2.84 -7.42
C LEU A 71 -6.97 -1.76 -6.76
N VAL A 72 -6.49 -1.07 -5.73
CA VAL A 72 -7.22 0.05 -5.11
C VAL A 72 -7.38 1.21 -6.09
N LYS A 73 -6.32 1.56 -6.83
CA LYS A 73 -6.41 2.55 -7.92
C LYS A 73 -7.44 2.12 -8.97
N TYR A 74 -7.46 0.84 -9.36
CA TYR A 74 -8.45 0.34 -10.31
C TYR A 74 -9.88 0.48 -9.78
N VAL A 75 -10.14 0.18 -8.50
CA VAL A 75 -11.49 0.35 -7.93
C VAL A 75 -11.99 1.79 -8.06
N LYS A 76 -11.10 2.78 -7.93
CA LYS A 76 -11.43 4.21 -8.00
C LYS A 76 -11.42 4.79 -9.42
N LEU A 77 -10.41 4.44 -10.23
CA LEU A 77 -10.17 5.01 -11.56
C LEU A 77 -10.80 4.18 -12.70
N LYS A 78 -11.09 2.89 -12.47
CA LYS A 78 -11.65 1.93 -13.43
C LYS A 78 -10.84 1.73 -14.72
N GLU A 79 -9.56 2.12 -14.71
CA GLU A 79 -8.65 1.96 -15.83
C GLU A 79 -8.11 0.51 -15.92
N ARG A 80 -8.19 -0.11 -17.10
CA ARG A 80 -7.80 -1.53 -17.29
C ARG A 80 -6.32 -1.80 -17.02
N LYS A 81 -5.45 -0.81 -17.20
CA LYS A 81 -4.00 -0.93 -17.00
C LYS A 81 -3.69 -1.32 -15.54
N GLN A 82 -4.33 -0.67 -14.58
CA GLN A 82 -4.16 -0.88 -13.15
C GLN A 82 -4.68 -2.25 -12.74
N LEU A 83 -5.80 -2.70 -13.32
CA LEU A 83 -6.31 -4.06 -13.09
C LEU A 83 -5.30 -5.11 -13.56
N LEU A 84 -4.79 -4.97 -14.78
CA LEU A 84 -3.82 -5.92 -15.34
C LEU A 84 -2.54 -5.94 -14.52
N MET A 85 -2.01 -4.78 -14.14
CA MET A 85 -0.80 -4.69 -13.32
C MET A 85 -1.01 -5.28 -11.92
N GLY A 86 -2.14 -4.96 -11.29
CA GLY A 86 -2.49 -5.48 -9.97
C GLY A 86 -2.65 -6.99 -9.95
N ILE A 87 -3.31 -7.58 -10.95
CA ILE A 87 -3.43 -9.04 -11.08
C ILE A 87 -2.05 -9.68 -11.31
N LEU A 88 -1.23 -9.12 -12.21
CA LEU A 88 0.10 -9.63 -12.48
C LEU A 88 0.98 -9.64 -11.22
N MET A 89 1.01 -8.51 -10.50
CA MET A 89 1.76 -8.40 -9.25
C MET A 89 1.23 -9.35 -8.18
N ALA A 90 -0.09 -9.54 -8.08
CA ALA A 90 -0.68 -10.48 -7.13
C ALA A 90 -0.28 -11.94 -7.42
N ILE A 91 -0.29 -12.34 -8.70
CA ILE A 91 0.15 -13.68 -9.12
C ILE A 91 1.63 -13.89 -8.74
N ILE A 92 2.49 -12.91 -9.01
CA ILE A 92 3.90 -12.96 -8.65
C ILE A 92 4.07 -13.05 -7.13
N GLY A 93 3.37 -12.22 -6.36
CA GLY A 93 3.41 -12.22 -4.90
C GLY A 93 3.01 -13.57 -4.30
N ILE A 94 1.97 -14.21 -4.83
CA ILE A 94 1.52 -15.55 -4.41
C ILE A 94 2.55 -16.61 -4.79
N ALA A 95 3.09 -16.57 -6.01
CA ALA A 95 4.12 -17.53 -6.43
C ALA A 95 5.37 -17.46 -5.53
N LEU A 96 5.80 -16.23 -5.18
CA LEU A 96 6.90 -16.00 -4.24
C LEU A 96 6.58 -16.44 -2.81
N PHE A 97 5.34 -16.26 -2.36
CA PHE A 97 4.89 -16.75 -1.07
C PHE A 97 5.00 -18.29 -1.00
N VAL A 98 4.52 -18.97 -2.04
CA VAL A 98 4.63 -20.44 -2.15
C VAL A 98 6.09 -20.87 -2.21
N ALA A 99 6.93 -20.20 -2.99
CA ALA A 99 8.37 -20.47 -3.04
C ALA A 99 9.01 -20.34 -1.65
N ASN A 100 8.69 -19.28 -0.89
CA ASN A 100 9.16 -19.09 0.47
C ASN A 100 8.77 -20.24 1.40
N LEU A 101 7.53 -20.72 1.31
CA LEU A 101 7.05 -21.86 2.11
C LEU A 101 7.76 -23.17 1.74
N ILE A 102 8.16 -23.35 0.49
CA ILE A 102 8.93 -24.52 0.05
C ILE A 102 10.36 -24.42 0.58
N THR A 103 10.98 -23.25 0.56
CA THR A 103 12.36 -23.03 1.05
C THR A 103 12.47 -23.16 2.57
N LEU A 104 11.40 -22.90 3.31
CA LEU A 104 11.34 -23.07 4.77
C LEU A 104 11.24 -24.54 5.24
N LYS A 105 10.88 -25.46 4.34
CA LYS A 105 10.81 -26.91 4.62
C LYS A 105 12.16 -27.57 4.41
#